data_AF-A0A3B8R7C4-F1
#
_entry.id   AF-A0A3B8R7C4-F1
#
_cell.length_a   1.000
_cell.length_b   1.000
_cell.length_c   1.000
_cell.angle_alpha   90.00
_cell.angle_beta   90.00
_cell.angle_gamma   90.00
#
_symmetry.space_group_name_H-M   'P 1'
#
loop_
_entity.id
_entity.type
_entity.pdbx_description
1 polymer ?
#
loop_
_entity_poly.entity_id
_entity_poly.type
_entity_poly.pdbx_seq_one_letter_code
_entity_poly.pdbx_strand_id
1 'polypeptide(L)'
;MAQVSLYTTRFCPFCIRAKMLLEAKNVTYTEVPVDADPAERRLMATRAGANTVPQIWIGEQHIGGCDELYQLERAGLLDGLLGEHYE
;
A
#
# COMPACT_ATOMS: atom_id res chain seq x y z
N MET A 1 14.90 -1.67 3.80
CA MET A 1 13.53 -1.26 4.19
C MET A 1 13.19 0.12 3.65
N ALA A 2 12.31 0.19 2.66
CA ALA A 2 11.66 1.41 2.17
C ALA A 2 10.44 1.78 3.04
N GLN A 3 10.06 3.06 3.09
CA GLN A 3 8.86 3.49 3.80
C GLN A 3 7.60 3.07 3.04
N VAL A 4 6.80 2.15 3.60
CA VAL A 4 5.51 1.77 3.00
C VAL A 4 4.38 2.61 3.56
N SER A 5 3.55 3.18 2.68
CA SER A 5 2.32 3.91 3.05
C SER A 5 1.11 3.26 2.40
N LEU A 6 0.08 2.97 3.20
CA LEU A 6 -1.12 2.24 2.81
C LEU A 6 -2.37 3.07 3.17
N TYR A 7 -3.04 3.63 2.17
CA TYR A 7 -4.31 4.35 2.36
C TYR A 7 -5.47 3.36 2.40
N THR A 8 -6.38 3.49 3.38
CA THR A 8 -7.41 2.49 3.70
C THR A 8 -8.78 3.09 4.03
N THR A 9 -9.78 2.21 4.20
CA THR A 9 -10.99 2.51 4.97
C THR A 9 -11.30 1.36 5.93
N ARG A 10 -11.99 1.64 7.04
CA ARG A 10 -12.37 0.66 8.09
C ARG A 10 -12.98 -0.65 7.57
N PHE A 11 -13.73 -0.60 6.48
CA PHE A 11 -14.50 -1.73 5.94
C PHE A 11 -14.11 -2.04 4.49
N CYS A 12 -12.85 -2.41 4.26
CA CYS A 12 -12.36 -2.82 2.94
C CYS A 12 -11.59 -4.15 3.00
N PRO A 13 -12.10 -5.24 2.39
CA PRO A 13 -11.42 -6.54 2.38
C PRO A 13 -10.11 -6.52 1.58
N PHE A 14 -10.00 -5.64 0.57
CA PHE A 14 -8.77 -5.45 -0.19
C PHE A 14 -7.68 -4.75 0.62
N CYS A 15 -8.03 -3.83 1.53
CA CYS A 15 -7.07 -3.27 2.48
C CYS A 15 -6.55 -4.35 3.43
N ILE A 16 -7.44 -5.20 3.96
CA ILE A 16 -7.05 -6.32 4.84
C ILE A 16 -6.09 -7.28 4.11
N ARG A 17 -6.41 -7.68 2.87
CA ARG A 17 -5.50 -8.49 2.04
C ARG A 17 -4.13 -7.85 1.85
N ALA A 18 -4.07 -6.55 1.55
CA ALA A 18 -2.80 -5.84 1.37
C ALA A 18 -1.96 -5.82 2.66
N LYS A 19 -2.59 -5.58 3.82
CA LYS A 19 -1.94 -5.68 5.14
C LYS A 19 -1.36 -7.06 5.39
N MET A 20 -2.16 -8.12 5.21
CA MET A 20 -1.74 -9.50 5.45
C MET A 20 -0.51 -9.90 4.60
N LEU A 21 -0.37 -9.38 3.38
CA LEU A 21 0.82 -9.60 2.56
C LEU A 21 2.05 -8.86 3.11
N LEU A 22 1.91 -7.58 3.48
CA LEU A 22 2.99 -6.81 4.10
C LEU A 22 3.44 -7.39 5.45
N GLU A 23 2.48 -7.87 6.26
CA GLU A 23 2.71 -8.53 7.54
C GLU A 23 3.40 -9.89 7.37
N ALA A 24 3.01 -10.69 6.37
CA ALA A 24 3.70 -11.94 6.02
C ALA A 24 5.15 -11.71 5.52
N LYS A 25 5.46 -10.51 5.02
CA LYS A 25 6.81 -10.04 4.66
C LYS A 25 7.53 -9.32 5.81
N ASN A 26 6.95 -9.27 7.02
CA ASN A 26 7.48 -8.54 8.19
C ASN A 26 7.72 -7.03 7.95
N VAL A 27 7.01 -6.42 7.00
CA VAL A 27 7.17 -5.02 6.61
C VAL A 27 6.42 -4.10 7.58
N THR A 28 7.11 -3.08 8.09
CA THR A 28 6.45 -1.96 8.78
C THR A 28 5.84 -0.98 7.77
N TYR A 29 4.57 -0.63 7.96
CA TYR A 29 3.83 0.27 7.07
C TYR A 29 3.05 1.33 7.87
N THR A 30 2.87 2.50 7.26
CA THR A 30 2.00 3.57 7.78
C THR A 30 0.60 3.43 7.18
N GLU A 31 -0.42 3.22 8.01
CA GLU A 31 -1.81 3.25 7.56
C GLU A 31 -2.38 4.67 7.57
N VAL A 32 -3.07 5.07 6.51
CA VAL A 32 -3.74 6.37 6.38
C VAL A 32 -5.25 6.16 6.09
N PRO A 33 -6.13 6.26 7.10
CA PRO A 33 -7.55 5.99 6.94
C PRO A 33 -8.30 7.18 6.29
N VAL A 34 -8.88 6.96 5.10
CA VAL A 34 -9.60 7.98 4.31
C VAL A 34 -11.12 7.88 4.39
N ASP A 35 -11.66 7.14 5.36
CA ASP A 35 -13.11 7.09 5.64
C ASP A 35 -13.63 8.28 6.44
N ALA A 36 -12.81 8.84 7.33
CA ALA A 36 -13.21 9.93 8.23
C ALA A 36 -12.90 11.32 7.69
N ASP A 37 -11.85 11.49 6.88
CA ASP A 37 -11.44 12.79 6.34
C ASP A 37 -11.55 12.85 4.79
N PRO A 38 -12.54 13.61 4.26
CA PRO A 38 -12.66 13.88 2.83
C PRO A 38 -11.48 14.65 2.22
N ALA A 39 -10.66 15.37 3.00
CA ALA A 39 -9.46 16.05 2.53
C ALA A 39 -8.34 15.04 2.21
N GLU A 40 -8.04 14.14 3.15
CA GLU A 40 -7.09 13.03 2.90
C GLU A 40 -7.55 12.15 1.75
N ARG A 41 -8.85 11.88 1.61
CA ARG A 41 -9.37 11.15 0.45
C ARG A 41 -9.12 11.89 -0.88
N ARG A 42 -9.27 13.22 -0.92
CA ARG A 42 -8.96 14.04 -2.11
C ARG A 42 -7.46 14.09 -2.38
N LEU A 43 -6.62 14.14 -1.36
CA LEU A 43 -5.16 14.12 -1.49
C LEU A 43 -4.70 12.76 -2.06
N MET A 44 -5.17 11.65 -1.48
CA MET A 44 -4.97 10.29 -2.00
C MET A 44 -5.41 10.18 -3.46
N ALA A 45 -6.63 10.61 -3.78
CA ALA A 45 -7.16 10.52 -5.15
C ALA A 45 -6.37 11.36 -6.16
N THR A 46 -5.90 12.56 -5.77
CA THR A 46 -5.03 13.40 -6.59
C THR A 46 -3.67 12.75 -6.81
N ARG A 47 -3.08 12.13 -5.77
CA ARG A 47 -1.76 11.47 -5.85
C ARG A 47 -1.78 10.14 -6.61
N ALA A 48 -2.86 9.36 -6.51
CA ALA A 48 -2.99 8.06 -7.15
C ALA A 48 -3.63 8.10 -8.56
N GLY A 49 -4.29 9.21 -8.92
CA GLY A 49 -5.22 9.24 -10.06
C GLY A 49 -6.49 8.41 -9.85
N ALA A 50 -6.69 7.82 -8.67
CA ALA A 50 -7.75 6.84 -8.37
C ALA A 50 -8.40 7.09 -7.00
N ASN A 51 -9.74 7.06 -6.96
CA ASN A 51 -10.54 7.31 -5.74
C ASN A 51 -10.97 6.01 -5.01
N THR A 52 -10.33 4.89 -5.33
CA THR A 52 -10.54 3.56 -4.72
C THR A 52 -9.48 3.28 -3.66
N VAL A 53 -9.78 2.38 -2.70
CA VAL A 53 -8.81 1.89 -1.69
C VAL A 53 -8.65 0.37 -1.80
N PRO A 54 -7.48 -0.20 -1.44
CA PRO A 54 -6.28 0.48 -0.96
C PRO A 54 -5.57 1.30 -2.05
N GLN A 55 -4.74 2.26 -1.62
CA GLN A 55 -3.67 2.84 -2.45
C GLN A 55 -2.35 2.71 -1.71
N ILE A 56 -1.32 2.21 -2.38
CA ILE A 56 -0.05 1.82 -1.77
C ILE A 56 1.11 2.61 -2.38
N TRP A 57 2.00 3.10 -1.54
CA TRP A 57 3.32 3.63 -1.92
C TRP A 57 4.43 2.85 -1.22
N ILE A 58 5.55 2.66 -1.92
CA ILE A 58 6.80 2.12 -1.38
C ILE A 58 7.88 3.15 -1.70
N GLY A 59 8.36 3.87 -0.67
CA GLY A 59 9.10 5.11 -0.86
C GLY A 59 8.27 6.14 -1.63
N GLU A 60 8.84 6.74 -2.67
CA GLU A 60 8.14 7.66 -3.56
C GLU A 60 7.28 6.96 -4.63
N GLN A 61 7.50 5.66 -4.89
CA GLN A 61 6.84 4.93 -5.95
C GLN A 61 5.39 4.58 -5.57
N HIS A 62 4.43 5.05 -6.36
CA HIS A 62 3.04 4.56 -6.31
C HIS A 62 2.98 3.14 -6.89
N ILE A 63 2.38 2.22 -6.14
CA ILE A 63 2.20 0.83 -6.53
C ILE A 63 0.81 0.59 -7.15
N GLY A 64 -0.18 1.40 -6.79
CA GLY A 64 -1.58 1.15 -7.11
C GLY A 64 -2.32 0.50 -5.94
N GLY A 65 -3.23 -0.43 -6.25
CA GLY A 65 -4.08 -1.08 -5.27
C GLY A 65 -3.61 -2.47 -4.85
N CYS A 66 -4.55 -3.26 -4.32
CA CYS A 66 -4.27 -4.58 -3.79
C CYS A 66 -3.79 -5.54 -4.88
N ASP A 67 -4.36 -5.47 -6.08
CA ASP A 67 -4.06 -6.47 -7.12
C ASP A 67 -2.75 -6.16 -7.84
N GLU A 68 -2.29 -4.90 -7.88
CA GLU A 68 -0.94 -4.50 -8.30
C GLU A 68 0.14 -4.94 -7.30
N LEU A 69 -0.10 -4.78 -5.99
CA LEU A 69 0.79 -5.30 -4.94
C LEU A 69 0.97 -6.83 -5.07
N TYR A 70 -0.14 -7.56 -5.25
CA TYR A 70 -0.09 -9.01 -5.47
C TYR A 70 0.43 -9.40 -6.86
N GLN A 71 0.45 -8.51 -7.87
CA GLN A 71 1.16 -8.75 -9.14
C GLN A 71 2.67 -8.71 -8.93
N LEU A 72 3.19 -7.71 -8.21
CA LEU A 72 4.61 -7.59 -7.87
C LEU A 72 5.10 -8.78 -7.04
N GLU A 73 4.29 -9.25 -6.09
CA GLU A 73 4.59 -10.47 -5.32
C GLU A 73 4.69 -11.70 -6.21
N ARG A 74 3.70 -11.96 -7.07
CA ARG A 74 3.72 -13.10 -7.99
C ARG A 74 4.84 -13.02 -9.04
N ALA A 75 5.38 -11.83 -9.29
CA ALA A 75 6.53 -11.61 -10.16
C ALA A 75 7.89 -11.74 -9.43
N GLY A 76 7.90 -11.90 -8.10
CA GLY A 76 9.13 -11.89 -7.31
C GLY A 76 9.82 -10.52 -7.23
N LEU A 77 9.09 -9.44 -7.53
CA LEU A 77 9.63 -8.07 -7.60
C LEU A 77 9.36 -7.25 -6.33
N LEU A 78 8.40 -7.67 -5.50
CA LEU A 78 7.97 -6.90 -4.33
C LEU A 78 9.11 -6.73 -3.30
N ASP A 79 9.86 -7.79 -3.01
CA ASP A 79 10.91 -7.79 -1.98
C ASP A 79 12.07 -6.83 -2.31
N GLY A 80 12.41 -6.70 -3.60
CA GLY A 80 13.39 -5.73 -4.08
C GLY A 80 12.93 -4.26 -3.97
N LEU A 81 11.63 -4.00 -3.98
CA LEU A 81 11.06 -2.66 -3.73
C LEU A 81 10.96 -2.36 -2.23
N LEU A 82 10.62 -3.37 -1.42
CA LEU A 82 10.60 -3.29 0.05
C LEU A 82 12.02 -3.10 0.63
N GLY A 83 13.04 -3.59 -0.07
CA GLY A 83 14.45 -3.43 0.29
C GLY A 83 14.92 -4.45 1.32
N GLU A 84 14.72 -5.72 0.99
CA GLU A 84 15.36 -6.91 1.58
C GLU A 84 16.62 -7.27 0.75
N HIS A 85 17.79 -7.61 1.29
CA HIS A 85 18.32 -7.45 2.66
C HIS A 85 19.50 -6.41 2.60
N TYR A 86 20.62 -6.39 3.33
CA TYR A 86 21.28 -7.23 4.35
C TYR A 86 22.02 -6.33 5.35
N GLU A 87 22.22 -6.83 6.57
CA GLU A 87 23.53 -6.90 7.25
C GLU A 87 23.78 -8.37 7.65
#